data_AF-A0A7R8X9G0-F1
#
_entry.id   AF-A0A7R8X9G0-F1
#
_cell.length_a   1.000
_cell.length_b   1.000
_cell.length_c   1.000
_cell.angle_alpha   90.00
_cell.angle_beta   90.00
_cell.angle_gamma   90.00
#
_symmetry.space_group_name_H-M   'P 1'
#
loop_
_entity.id
_entity.type
_entity.pdbx_description
1 polymer ?
#
loop_
_entity_poly.entity_id
_entity_poly.type
_entity_poly.pdbx_seq_one_letter_code
_entity_poly.pdbx_strand_id
1 'polypeptide(L)'
;MNTVVAKEFTTAHYRPKVTSWKDLADGVVNFGASKRDALQYFKNSKIPDYQKIGDFLASHPEFLTSGRTEGVLRVLENPGTYAYLTETAAAEYIAATQCQDLVVLGPEFNRDAYGFALKKGSAWTDKLSKGILQLQEQGALHAIYRKYWKDRSECPDTTKQFDQPQLDLLHLGGIFVALGISIFLSLLVAFLEVFFYIQSRDPTQSLGEALVGEFREIFGLNSSKSSDQETLTEASSCSP
;
A
#
# COMPACT_ATOMS: atom_id res chain seq x y z
N MET A 1 3.23 16.92 -13.59
CA MET A 1 4.54 16.33 -13.96
C MET A 1 4.94 15.30 -12.91
N ASN A 2 5.56 14.19 -13.29
CA ASN A 2 6.06 13.16 -12.37
C ASN A 2 7.53 12.83 -12.65
N THR A 3 8.18 12.21 -11.65
CA THR A 3 9.56 11.76 -11.78
C THR A 3 9.60 10.30 -12.22
N VAL A 4 10.35 10.02 -13.27
CA VAL A 4 10.79 8.67 -13.63
C VAL A 4 12.19 8.49 -13.09
N VAL A 5 12.44 7.39 -12.39
CA VAL A 5 13.77 7.06 -11.88
C VAL A 5 14.13 5.64 -12.31
N ALA A 6 15.40 5.41 -12.63
CA ALA A 6 15.88 4.05 -12.86
C ALA A 6 15.86 3.28 -11.56
N LYS A 7 15.38 2.05 -11.64
CA LYS A 7 15.50 1.08 -10.57
C LYS A 7 16.99 0.78 -10.35
N GLU A 8 17.43 0.87 -9.10
CA GLU A 8 18.75 0.34 -8.72
C GLU A 8 18.58 -1.18 -8.69
N PHE A 9 19.07 -1.87 -9.73
CA PHE A 9 19.19 -3.32 -9.76
C PHE A 9 20.07 -3.72 -8.57
N THR A 10 19.56 -4.47 -7.58
CA THR A 10 20.29 -5.50 -6.78
C THR A 10 19.79 -5.76 -5.36
N THR A 11 18.59 -5.34 -4.93
CA THR A 11 18.06 -5.86 -3.64
C THR A 11 16.57 -6.11 -3.65
N ALA A 12 16.16 -7.22 -3.04
CA ALA A 12 14.77 -7.58 -2.75
C ALA A 12 14.05 -6.53 -1.86
N HIS A 13 14.79 -5.52 -1.38
CA HIS A 13 14.31 -4.34 -0.68
C HIS A 13 14.92 -3.07 -1.29
N TYR A 14 14.42 -2.67 -2.46
CA TYR A 14 14.73 -1.36 -3.02
C TYR A 14 14.03 -0.27 -2.21
N ARG A 15 14.81 0.58 -1.53
CA ARG A 15 14.29 1.82 -0.93
C ARG A 15 14.56 2.96 -1.89
N PRO A 16 13.51 3.61 -2.43
CA PRO A 16 13.72 4.76 -3.30
C PRO A 16 14.45 5.87 -2.53
N LYS A 17 15.61 6.30 -3.04
CA LYS A 17 16.36 7.44 -2.48
C LYS A 17 15.58 8.76 -2.61
N VAL A 18 14.77 8.85 -3.66
CA VAL A 18 13.87 9.99 -3.90
C VAL A 18 12.45 9.57 -3.62
N THR A 19 11.87 10.19 -2.61
CA THR A 19 10.46 9.99 -2.22
C THR A 19 9.65 11.27 -2.41
N SER A 20 10.31 12.43 -2.38
CA SER A 20 9.71 13.74 -2.47
C SER A 20 10.47 14.66 -3.42
N TRP A 21 9.77 15.70 -3.88
CA TRP A 21 10.32 16.84 -4.60
C TRP A 21 11.35 17.59 -3.75
N LYS A 22 11.20 17.54 -2.42
CA LYS A 22 12.18 18.08 -1.50
C LYS A 22 13.53 17.36 -1.63
N ASP A 23 13.52 16.03 -1.80
CA ASP A 23 14.74 15.24 -1.98
C ASP A 23 15.46 15.61 -3.29
N LEU A 24 14.70 15.96 -4.34
CA LEU A 24 15.26 16.49 -5.58
C LEU A 24 15.80 17.90 -5.41
N ALA A 25 15.05 18.79 -4.75
CA ALA A 25 15.46 20.16 -4.49
C ALA A 25 16.68 20.27 -3.56
N ASP A 26 16.83 19.30 -2.64
CA ASP A 26 17.96 19.18 -1.72
C ASP A 26 19.16 18.45 -2.36
N GLY A 27 19.03 17.96 -3.61
CA GLY A 27 20.13 17.41 -4.40
C GLY A 27 20.52 15.97 -4.04
N VAL A 28 19.59 15.15 -3.53
CA VAL A 28 19.85 13.75 -3.16
C VAL A 28 20.28 12.89 -4.36
N VAL A 29 19.80 13.23 -5.55
CA VAL A 29 20.18 12.58 -6.82
C VAL A 29 20.32 13.61 -7.92
N ASN A 30 21.18 13.34 -8.91
CA ASN A 30 21.19 14.15 -10.13
C ASN A 30 19.90 13.89 -10.91
N PHE A 31 19.33 14.94 -11.49
CA PHE A 31 18.12 14.80 -12.27
C PHE A 31 18.16 15.68 -13.51
N GLY A 32 17.46 15.23 -14.54
CA GLY A 32 17.32 15.98 -15.78
C GLY A 32 15.89 15.99 -16.28
N ALA A 33 15.67 16.79 -17.31
CA ALA A 33 14.35 17.03 -17.86
C ALA A 33 14.46 17.47 -19.32
N SER A 34 13.38 17.30 -20.07
CA SER A 34 13.27 17.86 -21.43
C SER A 34 13.47 19.37 -21.39
N LYS A 35 14.33 19.91 -22.25
CA LYS A 35 14.64 21.34 -22.31
C LYS A 35 13.39 22.21 -22.46
N ARG A 36 12.42 21.77 -23.26
CA ARG A 36 11.17 22.52 -23.47
C ARG A 36 10.29 22.50 -22.23
N ASP A 37 10.11 21.31 -21.66
CA ASP A 37 9.16 21.09 -20.58
C ASP A 37 9.67 21.70 -19.27
N ALA A 38 10.98 21.55 -18.99
CA ALA A 38 11.63 22.10 -17.81
C ALA A 38 11.60 23.63 -17.78
N LEU A 39 11.99 24.26 -18.89
CA LEU A 39 12.10 25.72 -18.97
C LEU A 39 10.74 26.40 -18.92
N GLN A 40 9.67 25.76 -19.40
CA GLN A 40 8.33 26.32 -19.36
C GLN A 40 7.66 26.13 -17.99
N TYR A 41 7.87 24.98 -17.36
CA TYR A 41 7.20 24.62 -16.11
C TYR A 41 7.87 25.24 -14.88
N PHE A 42 9.17 25.00 -14.68
CA PHE A 42 9.86 25.40 -13.44
C PHE A 42 10.11 26.91 -13.38
N LYS A 43 10.39 27.55 -14.52
CA LYS A 43 10.65 28.99 -14.59
C LYS A 43 9.44 29.85 -14.18
N ASN A 44 8.22 29.36 -14.44
CA ASN A 44 6.98 30.10 -14.16
C ASN A 44 6.36 29.73 -12.81
N SER A 45 6.97 28.80 -12.07
CA SER A 45 6.44 28.34 -10.80
C SER A 45 6.65 29.38 -9.68
N LYS A 46 5.68 29.44 -8.76
CA LYS A 46 5.75 30.25 -7.52
C LYS A 46 6.13 29.44 -6.29
N ILE A 47 6.31 28.12 -6.45
CA ILE A 47 6.63 27.21 -5.36
C ILE A 47 8.16 27.21 -5.18
N PRO A 48 8.68 27.47 -3.97
CA PRO A 48 10.12 27.66 -3.74
C PRO A 48 10.95 26.43 -4.14
N ASP A 49 10.47 25.23 -3.85
CA ASP A 49 11.16 23.99 -4.22
C ASP A 49 11.24 23.80 -5.75
N TYR A 50 10.23 24.27 -6.50
CA TYR A 50 10.22 24.18 -7.97
C TYR A 50 11.12 25.22 -8.61
N GLN A 51 11.26 26.39 -7.98
CA GLN A 51 12.22 27.40 -8.40
C GLN A 51 13.65 26.87 -8.24
N LYS A 52 13.98 26.24 -7.10
CA LYS A 52 15.28 25.58 -6.89
C LYS A 52 15.58 24.52 -7.96
N ILE A 53 14.60 23.67 -8.28
CA ILE A 53 14.71 22.66 -9.34
C ILE A 53 14.95 23.32 -10.70
N GLY A 54 14.22 24.39 -11.01
CA GLY A 54 14.38 25.17 -12.22
C GLY A 54 15.75 25.84 -12.33
N ASP A 55 16.23 26.43 -11.25
CA ASP A 55 17.53 27.09 -11.15
C ASP A 55 18.66 26.07 -11.33
N PHE A 56 18.55 24.90 -10.71
CA PHE A 56 19.48 23.79 -10.89
C PHE A 56 19.57 23.33 -12.35
N LEU A 57 18.43 23.15 -13.01
CA LEU A 57 18.37 22.76 -14.43
C LEU A 57 18.87 23.86 -15.37
N ALA A 58 18.72 25.13 -14.97
CA ALA A 58 19.24 26.26 -15.71
C ALA A 58 20.77 26.40 -15.56
N SER A 59 21.32 26.10 -14.38
CA SER A 59 22.76 26.14 -14.12
C SER A 59 23.51 24.94 -14.69
N HIS A 60 22.83 23.81 -14.89
CA HIS A 60 23.40 22.56 -15.41
C HIS A 60 22.74 22.13 -16.73
N PRO A 61 23.05 22.82 -17.86
CA PRO A 61 22.45 22.53 -19.15
C PRO A 61 22.78 21.12 -19.67
N GLU A 62 23.80 20.43 -19.13
CA GLU A 62 24.15 19.05 -19.43
C GLU A 62 23.08 18.04 -19.01
N PHE A 63 22.27 18.34 -17.99
CA PHE A 63 21.14 17.49 -17.56
C PHE A 63 19.86 17.74 -18.38
N LEU A 64 19.84 18.75 -19.25
CA LEU A 64 18.72 18.99 -20.14
C LEU A 64 18.81 18.09 -21.37
N THR A 65 17.72 17.41 -21.68
CA THR A 65 17.64 16.51 -22.84
C THR A 65 16.89 17.16 -24.00
N SER A 66 17.24 16.76 -25.22
CA SER A 66 16.57 17.21 -26.44
C SER A 66 15.14 16.66 -26.55
N GLY A 67 14.91 15.48 -25.98
CA GLY A 67 13.60 14.84 -25.91
C GLY A 67 13.52 13.77 -24.83
N ARG A 68 12.35 13.15 -24.74
CA ARG A 68 12.02 12.15 -23.72
C ARG A 68 12.84 10.86 -23.85
N THR A 69 12.98 10.35 -25.07
CA THR A 69 13.71 9.09 -25.34
C THR A 69 15.15 9.17 -24.86
N GLU A 70 15.82 10.29 -25.11
CA GLU A 70 17.19 10.53 -24.63
C GLU A 70 17.25 10.54 -23.10
N GLY A 71 16.29 11.17 -22.43
CA GLY A 71 16.22 11.19 -20.97
C GLY A 71 16.02 9.81 -20.35
N VAL A 72 15.16 9.00 -20.96
CA VAL A 72 14.95 7.61 -20.54
C VAL A 72 16.21 6.78 -20.73
N LEU A 73 16.91 6.92 -21.86
CA LEU A 73 18.17 6.20 -22.11
C LEU A 73 19.24 6.58 -21.08
N ARG A 74 19.41 7.86 -20.75
CA ARG A 74 20.36 8.29 -19.71
C ARG A 74 20.07 7.72 -18.33
N VAL A 75 18.78 7.55 -18.01
CA VAL A 75 18.33 6.90 -16.78
C VAL A 75 18.75 5.42 -16.75
N LEU A 76 18.60 4.72 -17.88
CA LEU A 76 19.05 3.33 -18.02
C LEU A 76 20.58 3.20 -17.95
N GLU A 77 21.32 4.17 -18.49
CA GLU A 77 22.80 4.20 -18.45
C GLU A 77 23.35 4.52 -17.05
N ASN A 78 22.58 5.21 -16.20
CA ASN A 78 23.01 5.69 -14.88
C ASN A 78 22.03 5.23 -13.77
N PRO A 79 21.95 3.91 -13.50
CA PRO A 79 21.00 3.37 -12.54
C PRO A 79 21.29 3.86 -11.11
N GLY A 80 20.25 4.34 -10.42
CA GLY A 80 20.33 4.76 -9.01
C GLY A 80 21.03 6.10 -8.74
N THR A 81 21.64 6.72 -9.75
CA THR A 81 22.37 8.00 -9.63
C THR A 81 21.77 9.13 -10.47
N TYR A 82 20.84 8.81 -11.38
CA TYR A 82 20.16 9.79 -12.22
C TYR A 82 18.64 9.55 -12.27
N ALA A 83 17.88 10.66 -12.22
CA ALA A 83 16.44 10.70 -12.36
C ALA A 83 16.03 11.56 -13.56
N TYR A 84 14.89 11.25 -14.18
CA TYR A 84 14.35 12.01 -15.29
C TYR A 84 12.92 12.50 -15.02
N LEU A 85 12.72 13.81 -15.13
CA LEU A 85 11.43 14.45 -14.94
C LEU A 85 10.65 14.47 -16.26
N THR A 86 9.44 13.92 -16.26
CA THR A 86 8.55 13.89 -17.42
C THR A 86 7.08 14.01 -16.99
N GLU A 87 6.14 14.02 -17.93
CA GLU A 87 4.71 13.95 -17.63
C GLU A 87 4.31 12.58 -17.03
N THR A 88 3.31 12.58 -16.15
CA THR A 88 2.80 11.39 -15.44
C THR A 88 2.39 10.27 -16.37
N ALA A 89 1.57 10.57 -17.37
CA ALA A 89 1.08 9.56 -18.30
C ALA A 89 2.22 8.90 -19.10
N ALA A 90 3.25 9.68 -19.47
CA ALA A 90 4.42 9.13 -20.14
C ALA A 90 5.28 8.29 -19.19
N ALA A 91 5.45 8.74 -17.94
CA ALA A 91 6.17 8.00 -16.91
C ALA A 91 5.57 6.61 -16.68
N GLU A 92 4.25 6.56 -16.49
CA GLU A 92 3.51 5.32 -16.30
C GLU A 92 3.57 4.41 -17.52
N TYR A 93 3.47 4.99 -18.72
CA TYR A 93 3.59 4.23 -19.97
C TYR A 93 4.99 3.60 -20.10
N ILE A 94 6.04 4.39 -19.90
CA ILE A 94 7.44 3.93 -19.98
C ILE A 94 7.71 2.82 -18.96
N ALA A 95 7.21 2.97 -17.73
CA ALA A 95 7.36 1.95 -16.70
C ALA A 95 6.58 0.66 -17.04
N ALA A 96 5.40 0.79 -17.66
CA ALA A 96 4.60 -0.36 -18.11
C ALA A 96 5.23 -1.09 -19.31
N THR A 97 6.06 -0.43 -20.12
CA THR A 97 6.77 -1.06 -21.24
C THR A 97 8.16 -1.60 -20.84
N GLN A 98 8.88 -0.92 -19.95
CA GLN A 98 10.28 -1.20 -19.60
C GLN A 98 10.45 -1.78 -18.18
N CYS A 99 9.59 -2.74 -17.90
CA CYS A 99 9.25 -3.46 -16.67
C CYS A 99 10.35 -3.79 -15.65
N GLN A 100 11.59 -4.00 -16.09
CA GLN A 100 12.68 -4.41 -15.20
C GLN A 100 13.58 -3.27 -14.75
N ASP A 101 13.61 -2.14 -15.48
CA ASP A 101 14.69 -1.16 -15.33
C ASP A 101 14.22 0.20 -14.79
N LEU A 102 12.92 0.50 -14.93
CA LEU A 102 12.38 1.82 -14.63
C LEU A 102 11.24 1.75 -13.63
N VAL A 103 11.24 2.67 -12.67
CA VAL A 103 10.19 2.83 -11.67
C VAL A 103 9.73 4.29 -11.63
N VAL A 104 8.42 4.49 -11.48
CA VAL A 104 7.88 5.83 -11.21
C VAL A 104 8.04 6.09 -9.72
N LEU A 105 8.75 7.15 -9.34
CA LEU A 105 9.00 7.49 -7.93
C LEU A 105 8.30 8.79 -7.52
N GLY A 106 7.90 8.80 -6.25
CA GLY A 106 7.32 9.95 -5.57
C GLY A 106 5.82 10.15 -5.85
N PRO A 107 5.13 10.93 -5.00
CA PRO A 107 3.76 11.34 -5.24
C PRO A 107 3.68 12.25 -6.48
N GLU A 108 2.52 12.27 -7.13
CA GLU A 108 2.33 13.12 -8.31
C GLU A 108 2.63 14.60 -7.98
N PHE A 109 3.54 15.24 -8.72
CA PHE A 109 3.97 16.61 -8.41
C PHE A 109 2.89 17.62 -8.80
N ASN A 110 2.09 17.29 -9.82
CA ASN A 110 0.91 18.05 -10.21
C ASN A 110 -0.05 17.16 -11.00
N ARG A 111 -1.34 17.39 -10.80
CA ARG A 111 -2.41 16.78 -11.61
C ARG A 111 -2.61 17.61 -12.86
N ASP A 112 -1.74 17.39 -13.83
CA ASP A 112 -1.94 17.96 -15.16
C ASP A 112 -3.02 17.15 -15.89
N ALA A 113 -4.02 17.84 -16.45
CA ALA A 113 -5.11 17.21 -17.18
C ALA A 113 -4.96 17.47 -18.68
N TYR A 114 -5.16 16.44 -19.49
CA TYR A 114 -5.26 16.58 -20.94
C TYR A 114 -6.66 17.06 -21.33
N GLY A 115 -6.74 17.92 -22.33
CA GLY A 115 -7.99 18.46 -22.85
C GLY A 115 -7.97 18.61 -24.36
N PHE A 116 -9.15 18.53 -24.98
CA PHE A 116 -9.31 18.79 -26.41
C PHE A 116 -9.43 20.30 -26.64
N ALA A 117 -8.53 20.86 -27.44
CA ALA A 117 -8.57 22.27 -27.82
C ALA A 117 -9.39 22.45 -29.10
N LEU A 118 -10.46 23.27 -29.03
CA LEU A 118 -11.25 23.66 -30.20
C LEU A 118 -11.12 25.16 -30.47
N LYS A 119 -11.40 25.59 -31.70
CA LYS A 119 -11.46 27.00 -32.05
C LYS A 119 -12.49 27.72 -31.16
N LYS A 120 -12.12 28.91 -30.67
CA LYS A 120 -13.01 29.75 -29.85
C LYS A 120 -14.34 29.99 -30.58
N GLY A 121 -15.45 29.73 -29.89
CA GLY A 121 -16.81 29.84 -30.45
C GLY A 121 -17.26 28.64 -31.30
N SER A 122 -16.54 27.52 -31.28
CA SER A 122 -16.97 26.31 -31.98
C SER A 122 -18.26 25.74 -31.39
N ALA A 123 -19.24 25.46 -32.25
CA ALA A 123 -20.50 24.80 -31.90
C ALA A 123 -20.32 23.35 -31.39
N TRP A 124 -19.11 22.79 -31.53
CA TRP A 124 -18.77 21.45 -31.04
C TRP A 124 -18.33 21.41 -29.58
N THR A 125 -17.98 22.57 -29.00
CA THR A 125 -17.43 22.64 -27.64
C THR A 125 -18.37 21.98 -26.63
N ASP A 126 -19.62 22.42 -26.59
CA ASP A 126 -20.62 21.90 -25.63
C ASP A 126 -20.97 20.43 -25.89
N LYS A 127 -21.03 20.03 -27.16
CA LYS A 127 -21.33 18.64 -27.54
C LYS A 127 -20.21 17.71 -27.09
N LEU A 128 -18.95 18.11 -27.31
CA LEU A 128 -17.78 17.32 -26.94
C LEU A 128 -17.63 17.23 -25.42
N SER A 129 -17.79 18.35 -24.70
CA SER A 129 -17.73 18.35 -23.23
C SER A 129 -18.79 17.43 -22.60
N LYS A 130 -20.03 17.45 -23.11
CA LYS A 130 -21.08 16.53 -22.66
C LYS A 130 -20.76 15.07 -22.98
N GLY A 131 -20.26 14.79 -24.19
CA GLY A 131 -19.87 13.43 -24.57
C GLY A 131 -18.75 12.87 -23.70
N ILE A 132 -17.74 13.69 -23.36
CA ILE A 132 -16.66 13.30 -22.45
C ILE A 132 -17.19 13.00 -21.05
N LEU A 133 -18.10 13.83 -20.54
CA LEU A 133 -18.72 13.61 -19.22
C LEU A 133 -19.48 12.26 -19.18
N GLN A 134 -20.26 11.96 -20.21
CA GLN A 134 -20.97 10.68 -20.32
C GLN A 134 -20.00 9.48 -20.36
N LEU A 135 -18.89 9.59 -21.09
CA LEU A 135 -17.87 8.55 -21.12
C LEU A 135 -17.18 8.36 -19.76
N GLN A 136 -17.05 9.44 -18.97
CA GLN A 136 -16.51 9.39 -17.61
C GLN A 136 -17.50 8.73 -16.64
N GLU A 137 -18.78 9.10 -16.69
CA GLU A 137 -19.86 8.50 -15.88
C GLU A 137 -20.02 6.99 -16.16
N GLN A 138 -19.89 6.59 -17.42
CA GLN A 138 -19.92 5.18 -17.83
C GLN A 138 -18.64 4.41 -17.48
N GLY A 139 -17.58 5.10 -17.01
CA GLY A 139 -16.27 4.49 -16.74
C GLY A 139 -15.51 4.04 -18.00
N ALA A 140 -15.97 4.39 -19.20
CA ALA A 140 -15.34 4.01 -20.46
C ALA A 140 -13.92 4.57 -20.58
N LEU A 141 -13.69 5.81 -20.12
CA LEU A 141 -12.35 6.42 -20.06
C LEU A 141 -11.39 5.61 -19.18
N HIS A 142 -11.87 5.13 -18.04
CA HIS A 142 -11.07 4.32 -17.14
C HIS A 142 -10.77 2.93 -17.75
N ALA A 143 -11.73 2.34 -18.45
CA ALA A 143 -11.52 1.09 -19.18
C ALA A 143 -10.46 1.24 -20.29
N ILE A 144 -10.50 2.34 -21.05
CA ILE A 144 -9.48 2.67 -22.05
C ILE A 144 -8.12 2.83 -21.38
N TYR A 145 -8.03 3.60 -20.29
CA TYR A 145 -6.77 3.79 -19.57
C TYR A 145 -6.17 2.44 -19.15
N ARG A 146 -6.94 1.57 -18.48
CA ARG A 146 -6.47 0.22 -18.11
C ARG A 146 -6.00 -0.58 -19.32
N LYS A 147 -6.79 -0.60 -20.40
CA LYS A 147 -6.46 -1.34 -21.61
C LYS A 147 -5.13 -0.94 -22.24
N TYR A 148 -4.79 0.35 -22.23
CA TYR A 148 -3.58 0.85 -22.90
C TYR A 148 -2.37 1.00 -21.98
N TRP A 149 -2.56 1.29 -20.68
CA TRP A 149 -1.47 1.49 -19.72
C TRP A 149 -1.20 0.30 -18.80
N LYS A 150 -2.19 -0.57 -18.55
CA LYS A 150 -2.07 -1.71 -17.62
C LYS A 150 -2.10 -3.04 -18.35
N ASP A 151 -3.13 -3.30 -19.16
CA ASP A 151 -3.35 -4.61 -19.78
C ASP A 151 -2.41 -4.88 -20.98
N ARG A 152 -1.78 -3.83 -21.51
CA ARG A 152 -0.79 -3.90 -22.59
C ARG A 152 0.65 -3.81 -22.09
N SER A 153 0.88 -3.85 -20.78
CA SER A 153 2.25 -3.90 -20.27
C SER A 153 2.94 -5.16 -20.78
N GLU A 154 4.12 -5.01 -21.36
CA GLU A 154 4.97 -6.14 -21.78
C GLU A 154 5.64 -6.84 -20.57
N CYS A 155 5.26 -6.43 -19.36
CA CYS A 155 5.79 -6.92 -18.11
C CYS A 155 5.22 -8.31 -17.82
N PRO A 156 6.05 -9.33 -17.58
CA PRO A 156 5.55 -10.54 -16.95
C PRO A 156 4.88 -10.16 -15.61
N ASP A 157 3.78 -10.85 -15.28
CA ASP A 157 2.94 -10.70 -14.07
C ASP A 157 3.68 -10.93 -12.73
N THR A 158 4.99 -10.76 -12.69
CA THR A 158 5.81 -10.74 -11.48
C THR A 158 5.74 -9.40 -10.75
N THR A 159 5.08 -8.39 -11.32
CA THR A 159 4.96 -7.05 -10.74
C THR A 159 3.65 -6.84 -9.97
N LYS A 160 3.21 -7.85 -9.22
CA LYS A 160 2.40 -7.63 -7.99
C LYS A 160 3.27 -7.17 -6.81
N GLN A 161 4.35 -6.42 -7.08
CA GLN A 161 5.36 -6.05 -6.08
C GLN A 161 5.34 -4.57 -5.68
N PHE A 162 4.39 -3.78 -6.16
CA PHE A 162 4.27 -2.37 -5.76
C PHE A 162 2.87 -1.94 -5.31
N ASP A 163 1.98 -2.89 -4.98
CA ASP A 163 0.73 -2.60 -4.29
C ASP A 163 0.87 -2.91 -2.80
N GLN A 164 1.29 -1.88 -2.06
CA GLN A 164 1.36 -1.81 -0.60
C GLN A 164 2.28 -2.88 0.05
N PRO A 165 2.84 -2.61 1.24
CA PRO A 165 3.31 -3.70 2.08
C PRO A 165 2.08 -4.53 2.46
N GLN A 166 1.67 -5.46 1.60
CA GLN A 166 0.77 -6.53 2.03
C GLN A 166 1.49 -7.20 3.19
N LEU A 167 0.80 -7.24 4.34
CA LEU A 167 1.27 -7.84 5.58
C LEU A 167 1.72 -9.27 5.29
N ASP A 168 3.00 -9.43 4.98
CA ASP A 168 3.62 -10.72 4.80
C ASP A 168 3.58 -11.42 6.16
N LEU A 169 3.12 -12.67 6.20
CA LEU A 169 2.97 -13.46 7.44
C LEU A 169 4.30 -13.53 8.23
N LEU A 170 5.42 -13.33 7.54
CA LEU A 170 6.75 -13.20 8.14
C LEU A 170 6.88 -11.98 9.09
N HIS A 171 6.30 -10.83 8.74
CA HIS A 171 6.32 -9.64 9.60
C HIS A 171 5.37 -9.77 10.80
N LEU A 172 4.30 -10.57 10.67
CA LEU A 172 3.38 -10.89 11.78
C LEU A 172 3.85 -12.07 12.63
N GLY A 173 4.94 -12.75 12.25
CA GLY A 173 5.48 -13.91 12.98
C GLY A 173 5.80 -13.61 14.45
N GLY A 174 6.17 -12.37 14.77
CA GLY A 174 6.44 -11.95 16.15
C GLY A 174 5.23 -12.10 17.08
N ILE A 175 4.01 -11.84 16.59
CA ILE A 175 2.77 -12.01 17.37
C ILE A 175 2.49 -13.49 17.62
N PHE A 176 2.66 -14.35 16.61
CA PHE A 176 2.45 -15.79 16.79
C PHE A 176 3.45 -16.41 17.77
N VAL A 177 4.71 -15.97 17.74
CA VAL A 177 5.74 -16.42 18.70
C VAL A 177 5.42 -15.92 20.11
N ALA A 178 5.03 -14.66 20.27
CA ALA A 178 4.64 -14.12 21.58
C ALA A 178 3.43 -14.86 22.19
N LEU A 179 2.43 -15.18 21.37
CA LEU A 179 1.28 -15.99 21.78
C LEU A 179 1.71 -17.41 22.17
N GLY A 180 2.56 -18.06 21.38
CA GLY A 180 3.07 -19.40 21.68
C GLY A 180 3.83 -19.47 23.01
N ILE A 181 4.70 -18.49 23.28
CA ILE A 181 5.46 -18.40 24.53
C ILE A 181 4.51 -18.18 25.73
N SER A 182 3.49 -17.33 25.59
CA SER A 182 2.53 -17.05 26.67
C SER A 182 1.71 -18.28 27.06
N ILE A 183 1.28 -19.08 26.08
CA ILE A 183 0.53 -20.33 26.32
C ILE A 183 1.44 -21.35 26.99
N PHE A 184 2.69 -21.49 26.52
CA PHE A 184 3.65 -22.42 27.12
C PHE A 184 3.97 -22.08 28.58
N LEU A 185 4.23 -20.80 28.88
CA LEU A 185 4.47 -20.33 30.25
C LEU A 185 3.25 -20.56 31.14
N SER A 186 2.03 -20.27 30.64
CA SER A 186 0.80 -20.52 31.39
C SER A 186 0.61 -22.00 31.72
N LEU A 187 0.86 -22.89 30.77
CA LEU A 187 0.78 -24.35 30.98
C LEU A 187 1.85 -24.83 31.96
N LEU A 188 3.07 -24.29 31.89
CA LEU A 188 4.16 -24.66 32.78
C LEU A 188 3.87 -24.24 34.22
N VAL A 189 3.36 -23.02 34.44
CA VAL A 189 2.95 -22.55 35.77
C VAL A 189 1.83 -23.42 36.33
N ALA A 190 0.78 -23.68 35.54
CA ALA A 190 -0.33 -24.56 35.95
C ALA A 190 0.16 -25.98 36.30
N PHE A 191 1.08 -26.54 35.50
CA PHE A 191 1.66 -27.85 35.77
C PHE A 191 2.48 -27.87 37.06
N LEU A 192 3.30 -26.85 37.31
CA LEU A 192 4.07 -26.74 38.55
C LEU A 192 3.16 -26.60 39.76
N GLU A 193 2.12 -25.77 39.68
CA GLU A 193 1.14 -25.60 40.76
C GLU A 193 0.44 -26.93 41.10
N VAL A 194 0.00 -27.67 40.07
CA VAL A 194 -0.60 -28.99 40.25
C VAL A 194 0.40 -29.97 40.86
N PHE A 195 1.66 -29.97 40.40
CA PHE A 195 2.70 -30.84 40.94
C PHE A 195 3.01 -30.54 42.41
N PHE A 196 3.17 -29.26 42.77
CA PHE A 196 3.37 -28.84 44.17
C PHE A 196 2.14 -29.10 45.04
N TYR A 197 0.93 -28.93 44.49
CA TYR A 197 -0.32 -29.22 45.19
C TYR A 197 -0.46 -30.71 45.52
N ILE A 198 -0.14 -31.60 44.58
CA ILE A 198 -0.14 -33.06 44.81
C ILE A 198 0.97 -33.45 45.80
N GLN A 199 2.18 -32.92 45.65
CA GLN A 199 3.30 -33.25 46.56
C GLN A 199 3.02 -32.81 48.00
N SER A 200 2.23 -31.74 48.18
CA SER A 200 1.90 -31.17 49.50
C SER A 200 0.67 -31.79 50.16
N ARG A 201 -0.06 -32.72 49.50
CA ARG A 201 -1.22 -33.42 50.07
C ARG A 201 -1.19 -34.93 49.83
N ASP A 202 -1.51 -35.68 50.88
CA ASP A 202 -1.72 -37.14 50.87
C ASP A 202 -2.79 -37.60 49.83
N PRO A 203 -2.72 -38.86 49.37
CA PRO A 203 -3.22 -39.31 48.07
C PRO A 203 -4.72 -39.68 48.11
N THR A 204 -5.62 -38.73 48.31
CA THR A 204 -7.07 -39.02 48.21
C THR A 204 -7.88 -37.80 47.79
N GLN A 205 -7.82 -37.40 46.51
CA GLN A 205 -8.98 -37.02 45.67
C GLN A 205 -8.50 -37.01 44.20
N SER A 206 -9.29 -37.60 43.29
CA SER A 206 -8.91 -37.76 41.89
C SER A 206 -8.80 -36.41 41.19
N LEU A 207 -7.57 -36.08 40.79
CA LEU A 207 -7.16 -34.87 40.07
C LEU A 207 -8.09 -34.47 38.92
N GLY A 208 -8.72 -35.46 38.26
CA GLY A 208 -9.65 -35.24 37.17
C GLY A 208 -10.93 -34.49 37.57
N GLU A 209 -11.47 -34.70 38.77
CA GLU A 209 -12.74 -34.05 39.15
C GLU A 209 -12.57 -32.59 39.56
N ALA A 210 -11.44 -32.24 40.21
CA ALA A 210 -11.14 -30.85 40.54
C ALA A 210 -10.81 -30.01 39.29
N LEU A 211 -10.03 -30.57 38.35
CA LEU A 211 -9.70 -29.91 37.09
C LEU A 211 -10.93 -29.74 36.18
N VAL A 212 -11.82 -30.74 36.13
CA VAL A 212 -13.08 -30.65 35.37
C VAL A 212 -14.03 -29.62 35.98
N GLY A 213 -14.07 -29.50 37.31
CA GLY A 213 -14.85 -28.48 38.02
C GLY A 213 -14.39 -27.05 37.67
N GLU A 214 -13.09 -26.79 37.77
CA GLU A 214 -12.46 -25.49 37.46
C GLU A 214 -12.57 -25.14 35.96
N PHE A 215 -12.30 -26.10 35.06
CA PHE A 215 -12.46 -25.88 33.61
C PHE A 215 -13.90 -25.53 33.24
N ARG A 216 -14.89 -26.14 33.91
CA ARG A 216 -16.32 -25.90 33.67
C ARG A 216 -16.74 -24.49 34.08
N GLU A 217 -16.14 -23.92 35.12
CA GLU A 217 -16.38 -22.52 35.52
C GLU A 217 -15.66 -21.53 34.60
N ILE A 218 -14.38 -21.76 34.27
CA ILE A 218 -13.58 -20.83 33.45
C ILE A 218 -14.11 -20.74 32.01
N PHE A 219 -14.48 -21.87 31.40
CA PHE A 219 -14.99 -21.88 30.03
C PHE A 219 -16.47 -21.53 29.89
N GLY A 220 -17.18 -21.31 31.00
CA GLY A 220 -18.58 -20.88 30.97
C GLY A 220 -19.43 -21.74 30.02
N LEU A 221 -19.24 -23.06 30.02
CA LEU A 221 -20.11 -23.98 29.29
C LEU A 221 -21.46 -24.07 30.03
N ASN A 222 -22.17 -22.95 30.06
CA ASN A 222 -23.60 -22.95 30.28
C ASN A 222 -24.23 -23.50 29.02
N SER A 223 -24.57 -24.79 29.05
CA SER A 223 -25.70 -25.28 28.29
C SER A 223 -26.91 -24.44 28.69
N SER A 224 -27.31 -23.52 27.82
CA SER A 224 -28.54 -22.76 27.98
C SER A 224 -29.74 -23.71 27.85
N LYS A 225 -30.38 -23.97 28.99
CA LYS A 225 -31.83 -24.13 29.24
C LYS A 225 -32.69 -24.93 28.25
N SER A 226 -33.41 -25.91 28.82
CA SER A 226 -34.87 -25.89 28.77
C SER A 226 -35.44 -26.27 30.14
N SER A 227 -36.07 -25.32 30.80
CA SER A 227 -37.09 -25.56 31.82
C SER A 227 -38.37 -25.04 31.21
N ASP A 228 -39.27 -25.95 30.85
CA ASP A 228 -40.68 -25.62 30.76
C ASP A 228 -41.41 -26.27 31.92
N GLN A 229 -42.14 -25.40 32.60
CA GLN A 229 -43.45 -25.65 33.20
C GLN A 229 -43.51 -25.72 34.73
N GLU A 230 -43.46 -24.53 35.31
CA GLU A 230 -44.30 -24.19 36.46
C GLU A 230 -45.75 -24.03 35.94
N THR A 231 -46.69 -24.88 36.34
CA THR A 231 -48.12 -24.51 36.37
C THR A 231 -48.93 -25.53 37.17
N LEU A 232 -49.75 -24.97 38.07
CA LEU A 232 -50.99 -25.51 38.64
C LEU A 232 -50.89 -26.33 39.93
N THR A 233 -51.09 -25.60 41.03
CA THR A 233 -52.14 -25.86 42.03
C THR A 233 -52.28 -27.28 42.57
N GLU A 234 -51.86 -27.49 43.81
CA GLU A 234 -52.67 -28.26 44.73
C GLU A 234 -52.56 -27.72 46.17
N ALA A 235 -53.36 -26.71 46.43
CA ALA A 235 -53.89 -26.50 47.78
C ALA A 235 -55.07 -27.47 47.96
N SER A 236 -54.84 -28.61 48.59
CA SER A 236 -55.91 -29.36 49.27
C SER A 236 -55.36 -30.35 50.31
N SER A 237 -55.87 -30.17 51.53
CA SER A 237 -56.10 -31.16 52.60
C SER A 237 -54.92 -31.91 53.24
N CYS A 238 -54.55 -31.45 54.43
CA CYS A 238 -54.45 -32.32 55.61
C CYS A 238 -55.08 -31.59 56.80
N SER A 239 -56.31 -31.98 57.18
CA SER A 239 -56.84 -31.81 58.54
C SER A 239 -56.49 -33.05 59.37
N PRO A 240 -56.50 -32.98 60.71
CA PRO A 240 -56.74 -34.16 61.55
C PRO A 240 -58.17 -34.67 61.43
#